data_AF-A0A3C1AD76-F1
#
_entry.id   AF-A0A3C1AD76-F1
#
_cell.length_a   1.000
_cell.length_b   1.000
_cell.length_c   1.000
_cell.angle_alpha   90.00
_cell.angle_beta   90.00
_cell.angle_gamma   90.00
#
_symmetry.space_group_name_H-M   'P 1'
#
loop_
_entity.id
_entity.type
_entity.pdbx_description
1 polymer ?
#
loop_
_entity_poly.entity_id
_entity_poly.type
_entity_poly.pdbx_seq_one_letter_code
_entity_poly.pdbx_strand_id
1 'polypeptide(L)'
;MLFSSLFAMGSAVLFWGKQVLEVSDPSVIQSNPSLIAAYKYMQMVNHAGTFLLSGFIYLFFTDRQRIKRISTGRLPSQPQIWMVLLLIIISTPWISKVYEWNQSFSLSRWPSVEQWFRQTAQQSEDIMNAFLYQPSVKGTIANFLIIAILPALGEELIFRGILQPLLSEWWKNIHLSILITAVLFSLMHLDIFGFIPRLGLGIMFGYLYYFGATLWLPILAHFLNNSLALVASFLSEKHLTNIP
;
A
#
# COMPACT_ATOMS: atom_id res chain seq x y z
N MET A 1 -0.11 5.17 13.45
CA MET A 1 -1.10 4.10 13.22
C MET A 1 -2.27 4.19 14.19
N LEU A 2 -2.10 3.93 15.49
CA LEU A 2 -3.25 3.91 16.43
C LEU A 2 -3.98 5.25 16.54
N PHE A 3 -3.24 6.36 16.63
CA PHE A 3 -3.86 7.68 16.69
C PHE A 3 -4.67 8.02 15.43
N SER A 4 -4.11 7.75 14.25
CA SER A 4 -4.78 8.04 12.97
C SER A 4 -5.97 7.14 12.72
N SER A 5 -5.93 5.87 13.13
CA SER A 5 -7.08 4.97 13.02
C SER A 5 -8.21 5.36 13.97
N LEU A 6 -7.89 5.69 15.23
CA LEU A 6 -8.87 6.18 16.19
C LEU A 6 -9.48 7.53 15.75
N PHE A 7 -8.65 8.44 15.23
CA PHE A 7 -9.13 9.71 14.70
C PHE A 7 -10.04 9.50 13.49
N ALA A 8 -9.65 8.66 12.53
CA ALA A 8 -10.47 8.32 11.37
C ALA A 8 -11.81 7.73 11.76
N MET A 9 -11.82 6.82 12.74
CA MET A 9 -13.04 6.20 13.25
C MET A 9 -13.92 7.22 13.98
N GLY A 10 -13.34 8.02 14.88
CA GLY A 10 -14.06 9.05 15.62
C GLY A 10 -14.67 10.12 14.71
N SER A 11 -13.93 10.57 13.69
CA SER A 11 -14.44 11.53 12.72
C SER A 11 -15.51 10.92 11.81
N ALA A 12 -15.39 9.64 11.43
CA ALA A 12 -16.42 8.96 10.63
C ALA A 12 -17.77 8.86 11.37
N VAL A 13 -17.76 8.62 12.67
CA VAL A 13 -18.98 8.58 13.50
C VAL A 13 -19.74 9.92 13.46
N LEU A 14 -19.05 11.06 13.31
CA LEU A 14 -19.70 12.38 13.22
C LEU A 14 -20.52 12.55 11.93
N PHE A 15 -20.10 11.92 10.84
CA PHE A 15 -20.74 12.04 9.53
C PHE A 15 -21.72 10.90 9.23
N TRP A 16 -21.45 9.69 9.74
CA TRP A 16 -22.20 8.47 9.41
C TRP A 16 -22.87 7.80 10.61
N GLY A 17 -22.66 8.29 11.83
CA GLY A 17 -23.25 7.74 13.05
C GLY A 17 -22.52 6.51 13.60
N LYS A 18 -23.04 5.96 14.71
CA LYS A 18 -22.44 4.83 15.44
C LYS A 18 -22.46 3.51 14.66
N GLN A 19 -23.29 3.39 13.63
CA GLN A 19 -23.35 2.21 12.76
C GLN A 19 -21.97 1.83 12.21
N VAL A 20 -21.06 2.79 12.00
CA VAL A 20 -19.68 2.53 11.51
C VAL A 20 -18.84 1.72 12.51
N LEU A 21 -19.19 1.77 13.80
CA LEU A 21 -18.52 1.02 14.87
C LEU A 21 -19.04 -0.42 15.01
N GLU A 22 -20.24 -0.69 14.50
CA GLU A 22 -20.98 -1.94 14.72
C GLU A 22 -20.75 -2.95 13.59
N VAL A 23 -20.01 -2.56 12.55
CA VAL A 23 -19.73 -3.42 11.40
C VAL A 23 -18.52 -4.30 11.68
N SER A 24 -18.80 -5.57 12.00
CA SER A 24 -17.79 -6.63 12.10
C SER A 24 -17.72 -7.53 10.86
N ASP A 25 -18.71 -7.45 9.97
CA ASP A 25 -18.87 -8.36 8.82
C ASP A 25 -18.78 -7.59 7.48
N PRO A 26 -17.83 -7.93 6.60
CA PRO A 26 -17.70 -7.32 5.28
C PRO A 26 -18.94 -7.44 4.37
N SER A 27 -19.77 -8.48 4.55
CA SER A 27 -21.01 -8.65 3.77
C SER A 27 -22.04 -7.54 4.07
N VAL A 28 -22.04 -7.03 5.31
CA VAL A 28 -22.88 -5.89 5.72
C VAL A 28 -22.40 -4.60 5.05
N ILE A 29 -21.09 -4.45 4.84
CA ILE A 29 -20.51 -3.30 4.12
C ILE A 29 -21.00 -3.28 2.67
N GLN A 30 -20.94 -4.41 1.97
CA GLN A 30 -21.33 -4.51 0.55
C GLN A 30 -22.80 -4.14 0.30
N SER A 31 -23.67 -4.45 1.26
CA SER A 31 -25.10 -4.16 1.16
C SER A 31 -25.47 -2.68 1.37
N ASN A 32 -24.54 -1.84 1.86
CA ASN A 32 -24.84 -0.47 2.26
C ASN A 32 -23.83 0.55 1.67
N PRO A 33 -24.21 1.28 0.61
CA PRO A 33 -23.35 2.29 -0.02
C PRO A 33 -22.83 3.38 0.94
N SER A 34 -23.60 3.70 1.99
CA SER A 34 -23.18 4.66 3.01
C SER A 34 -22.04 4.11 3.88
N LEU A 35 -22.06 2.81 4.20
CA LEU A 35 -20.97 2.17 4.94
C LEU A 35 -19.72 2.06 4.06
N ILE A 36 -19.85 1.71 2.78
CA ILE A 36 -18.72 1.72 1.83
C ILE A 36 -18.03 3.09 1.81
N ALA A 37 -18.82 4.18 1.74
CA ALA A 37 -18.28 5.53 1.77
C ALA A 37 -17.55 5.85 3.08
N ALA A 38 -18.12 5.43 4.23
CA ALA A 38 -17.50 5.61 5.53
C ALA A 38 -16.16 4.86 5.64
N TYR A 39 -16.08 3.61 5.18
CA TYR A 39 -14.84 2.82 5.19
C TYR A 39 -13.76 3.39 4.26
N LYS A 40 -14.15 3.84 3.05
CA LYS A 40 -13.25 4.55 2.14
C LYS A 40 -12.68 5.82 2.79
N TYR A 41 -13.54 6.61 3.43
CA TYR A 41 -13.13 7.80 4.19
C TYR A 41 -12.17 7.44 5.32
N MET A 42 -12.52 6.45 6.14
CA MET A 42 -11.67 6.02 7.25
C MET A 42 -10.30 5.58 6.77
N GLN A 43 -10.24 4.78 5.70
CA GLN A 43 -8.96 4.36 5.14
C GLN A 43 -8.15 5.52 4.57
N MET A 44 -8.80 6.46 3.87
CA MET A 44 -8.13 7.66 3.38
C MET A 44 -7.48 8.45 4.52
N VAL A 45 -8.24 8.73 5.59
CA VAL A 45 -7.76 9.49 6.75
C VAL A 45 -6.67 8.72 7.49
N ASN A 46 -6.84 7.41 7.67
CA ASN A 46 -5.86 6.57 8.35
C ASN A 46 -4.54 6.50 7.58
N HIS A 47 -4.55 6.28 6.26
CA HIS A 47 -3.32 6.27 5.44
C HIS A 47 -2.65 7.63 5.40
N ALA A 48 -3.41 8.70 5.14
CA ALA A 48 -2.88 10.06 5.12
C ALA A 48 -2.27 10.44 6.47
N GLY A 49 -2.94 10.11 7.58
CA GLY A 49 -2.44 10.34 8.93
C GLY A 49 -1.21 9.49 9.27
N THR A 50 -1.26 8.19 8.94
CA THR A 50 -0.22 7.22 9.30
C THR A 50 1.08 7.47 8.57
N PHE A 51 1.06 7.80 7.29
CA PHE A 51 2.26 7.85 6.46
C PHE A 51 2.61 9.26 5.99
N LEU A 52 1.67 9.99 5.38
CA LEU A 52 1.95 11.33 4.86
C LEU A 52 2.18 12.32 5.99
N LEU A 53 1.19 12.50 6.86
CA LEU A 53 1.24 13.48 7.94
C LEU A 53 2.39 13.17 8.90
N SER A 54 2.54 11.92 9.33
CA SER A 54 3.63 11.52 10.21
C SER A 54 5.02 11.75 9.58
N GLY A 55 5.18 11.43 8.29
CA GLY A 55 6.42 11.63 7.56
C GLY A 55 6.78 13.11 7.42
N PHE A 56 5.78 13.95 7.09
CA PHE A 56 5.97 15.40 7.03
C PHE A 56 6.30 15.99 8.40
N ILE A 57 5.58 15.58 9.47
CA ILE A 57 5.87 16.03 10.84
C ILE A 57 7.31 15.66 11.21
N TYR A 58 7.70 14.40 11.00
CA TYR A 58 9.06 13.94 11.30
C TYR A 58 10.11 14.78 10.58
N LEU A 59 9.97 14.97 9.26
CA LEU A 59 10.92 15.76 8.47
C LEU A 59 10.91 17.24 8.85
N PHE A 60 9.76 17.79 9.25
CA PHE A 60 9.66 19.18 9.65
C PHE A 60 10.48 19.48 10.91
N PHE A 61 10.56 18.51 11.81
CA PHE A 61 11.36 18.63 13.04
C PHE A 61 12.80 18.15 12.89
N THR A 62 13.13 17.29 11.93
CA THR A 62 14.46 16.67 11.81
C THR A 62 15.28 17.16 10.61
N ASP A 63 14.69 17.33 9.43
CA ASP A 63 15.40 17.70 8.20
C ASP A 63 14.48 18.45 7.22
N ARG A 64 14.30 19.76 7.49
CA ARG A 64 13.47 20.64 6.64
C ARG A 64 14.04 20.78 5.22
N GLN A 65 15.35 20.64 5.05
CA GLN A 65 15.97 20.71 3.73
C GLN A 65 15.60 19.50 2.87
N ARG A 66 15.41 18.32 3.48
CA ARG A 66 14.92 17.13 2.79
C ARG A 66 13.49 17.28 2.30
N ILE A 67 12.60 17.96 3.02
CA ILE A 67 11.28 18.34 2.50
C ILE A 67 11.43 19.11 1.19
N LYS A 68 12.29 20.15 1.20
CA LYS A 68 12.56 20.95 0.00
C LYS A 68 13.10 20.08 -1.14
N ARG A 69 14.10 19.24 -0.89
CA ARG A 69 14.69 18.31 -1.87
C ARG A 69 13.67 17.33 -2.47
N ILE A 70 12.73 16.84 -1.67
CA ILE A 70 11.65 15.96 -2.16
C ILE A 70 10.67 16.78 -3.02
N SER A 71 10.22 17.94 -2.53
CA SER A 71 9.25 18.79 -3.24
C SER A 71 9.77 19.39 -4.54
N THR A 72 11.06 19.72 -4.60
CA THR A 72 11.75 20.25 -5.79
C THR A 72 12.59 19.17 -6.47
N GLY A 73 12.36 17.91 -6.11
CA GLY A 73 13.10 16.77 -6.64
C GLY A 73 12.89 16.64 -8.14
N ARG A 74 13.91 16.17 -8.85
CA ARG A 74 13.82 15.94 -10.29
C ARG A 74 12.74 14.90 -10.57
N LEU A 75 11.80 15.23 -11.45
CA LEU A 75 10.84 14.26 -11.97
C LEU A 75 11.58 13.22 -12.84
N PRO A 76 11.09 11.96 -12.90
CA PRO A 76 11.65 10.92 -13.74
C PRO A 76 11.78 11.40 -15.20
N SER A 77 12.94 11.18 -15.82
CA SER A 77 13.10 11.44 -17.24
C SER A 77 12.25 10.44 -18.05
N GLN A 78 11.92 10.78 -19.30
CA GLN A 78 11.12 9.90 -20.14
C GLN A 78 11.71 8.48 -20.29
N PRO A 79 13.04 8.28 -20.47
CA PRO A 79 13.63 6.95 -20.43
C PRO A 79 13.42 6.21 -19.10
N GLN A 80 13.49 6.91 -17.97
CA GLN A 80 13.25 6.30 -16.66
C GLN A 80 11.78 5.92 -16.47
N ILE A 81 10.84 6.71 -16.98
CA ILE A 81 9.40 6.37 -16.98
C ILE A 81 9.18 5.07 -17.76
N TRP A 82 9.72 4.97 -18.98
CA TRP A 82 9.61 3.75 -19.78
C TRP A 82 10.27 2.55 -19.12
N MET A 83 11.45 2.74 -18.53
CA MET A 83 12.11 1.70 -17.75
C MET A 83 11.23 1.20 -16.60
N VAL A 84 10.62 2.10 -15.82
CA VAL A 84 9.72 1.72 -14.72
C VAL A 84 8.48 1.00 -15.25
N LEU A 85 7.87 1.48 -16.33
CA LEU A 85 6.71 0.81 -16.95
C LEU A 85 7.04 -0.62 -17.38
N LEU A 86 8.17 -0.80 -18.08
CA LEU A 86 8.64 -2.12 -18.51
C LEU A 86 8.96 -3.01 -17.32
N LEU A 87 9.65 -2.47 -16.31
CA LEU A 87 9.99 -3.19 -15.08
C LEU A 87 8.74 -3.73 -14.39
N ILE A 88 7.72 -2.89 -14.23
CA ILE A 88 6.45 -3.27 -13.61
C ILE A 88 5.77 -4.37 -14.44
N ILE A 89 5.57 -4.15 -15.75
CA ILE A 89 4.91 -5.13 -16.63
C ILE A 89 5.63 -6.48 -16.61
N ILE A 90 6.95 -6.48 -16.70
CA ILE A 90 7.77 -7.71 -16.68
C ILE A 90 7.70 -8.37 -15.30
N SER A 91 7.68 -7.59 -14.22
CA SER A 91 7.65 -8.13 -12.85
C SER A 91 6.30 -8.74 -12.48
N THR A 92 5.18 -8.24 -13.00
CA THR A 92 3.83 -8.70 -12.65
C THR A 92 3.63 -10.23 -12.71
N PRO A 93 3.96 -10.94 -13.81
CA PRO A 93 3.78 -12.40 -13.87
C PRO A 93 4.66 -13.14 -12.85
N TRP A 94 5.84 -12.60 -12.52
CA TRP A 94 6.70 -13.18 -11.49
C TRP A 94 6.13 -12.94 -10.09
N ILE A 95 5.62 -11.74 -9.83
CA ILE A 95 4.96 -11.39 -8.57
C ILE A 95 3.76 -12.32 -8.34
N SER A 96 2.94 -12.58 -9.36
CA SER A 96 1.81 -13.52 -9.28
C SER A 96 2.26 -14.93 -8.90
N LYS A 97 3.25 -15.48 -9.62
CA LYS A 97 3.78 -16.82 -9.32
C LYS A 97 4.38 -16.92 -7.92
N VAL A 98 5.11 -15.89 -7.50
CA VAL A 98 5.69 -15.83 -6.15
C VAL A 98 4.60 -15.71 -5.10
N TYR A 99 3.50 -15.01 -5.39
CA TYR A 99 2.33 -14.92 -4.52
C TYR A 99 1.62 -16.27 -4.39
N GLU A 100 1.33 -16.96 -5.49
CA GLU A 100 0.76 -18.32 -5.49
C GLU A 100 1.65 -19.31 -4.71
N TRP A 101 2.95 -19.26 -4.95
CA TRP A 101 3.91 -20.05 -4.18
C TRP A 101 3.89 -19.70 -2.69
N ASN A 102 3.83 -18.41 -2.34
CA ASN A 102 3.78 -17.98 -0.95
C ASN A 102 2.47 -18.39 -0.26
N GLN A 103 1.36 -18.46 -0.99
CA GLN A 103 0.08 -18.98 -0.49
C GLN A 103 0.08 -20.50 -0.27
N SER A 104 0.93 -21.23 -0.98
CA SER A 104 1.04 -22.70 -0.85
C SER A 104 1.63 -23.15 0.49
N PHE A 105 2.28 -22.24 1.24
CA PHE A 105 2.82 -22.55 2.56
C PHE A 105 1.70 -22.82 3.56
N SER A 106 1.78 -23.98 4.24
CA SER A 106 0.97 -24.29 5.41
C SER A 106 1.80 -24.10 6.68
N LEU A 107 1.19 -23.52 7.71
CA LEU A 107 1.74 -23.38 9.04
C LEU A 107 1.07 -24.41 9.95
N SER A 108 1.04 -25.67 9.50
CA SER A 108 0.33 -26.78 10.15
C SER A 108 0.75 -27.01 11.61
N ARG A 109 1.97 -26.62 11.96
CA ARG A 109 2.49 -26.66 13.34
C ARG A 109 1.83 -25.62 14.26
N TRP A 110 1.28 -24.54 13.72
CA TRP A 110 0.66 -23.42 14.43
C TRP A 110 -0.71 -23.05 13.82
N PRO A 111 -1.72 -23.92 13.96
CA PRO A 111 -3.01 -23.77 13.28
C PRO A 111 -3.74 -22.46 13.63
N SER A 112 -3.67 -22.01 14.88
CA SER A 112 -4.27 -20.73 15.29
C SER A 112 -3.63 -19.53 14.59
N VAL A 113 -2.31 -19.60 14.36
CA VAL A 113 -1.56 -18.54 13.66
C VAL A 113 -1.90 -18.58 12.17
N GLU A 114 -1.97 -19.77 11.58
CA GLU A 114 -2.39 -19.94 10.19
C GLU A 114 -3.80 -19.38 9.95
N GLN A 115 -4.75 -19.72 10.83
CA GLN A 115 -6.12 -19.22 10.75
C GLN A 115 -6.17 -17.69 10.85
N TRP A 116 -5.41 -17.10 11.77
CA TRP A 116 -5.34 -15.63 11.89
C TRP A 116 -4.82 -14.97 10.61
N PHE A 117 -3.77 -15.53 9.99
CA PHE A 117 -3.25 -15.03 8.72
C PHE A 117 -4.26 -15.16 7.60
N ARG A 118 -4.95 -16.30 7.49
CA ARG A 118 -5.98 -16.53 6.46
C ARG A 118 -7.16 -15.58 6.65
N GLN A 119 -7.58 -15.35 7.90
CA GLN A 119 -8.63 -14.38 8.22
C GLN A 119 -8.22 -12.94 7.84
N THR A 120 -6.99 -12.54 8.12
CA THR A 120 -6.50 -11.19 7.80
C THR A 120 -6.40 -10.98 6.28
N ALA A 121 -5.94 -11.99 5.54
CA ALA A 121 -5.92 -11.98 4.08
C ALA A 121 -7.34 -11.90 3.51
N GLN A 122 -8.27 -12.75 3.99
CA GLN A 122 -9.67 -12.74 3.56
C GLN A 122 -10.35 -11.38 3.85
N GLN A 123 -10.15 -10.81 5.04
CA GLN A 123 -10.70 -9.50 5.40
C GLN A 123 -10.22 -8.39 4.44
N SER A 124 -8.95 -8.43 4.03
CA SER A 124 -8.40 -7.47 3.08
C SER A 124 -9.04 -7.61 1.69
N GLU A 125 -9.26 -8.85 1.25
CA GLU A 125 -9.95 -9.16 0.00
C GLU A 125 -11.43 -8.72 0.04
N ASP A 126 -12.13 -9.00 1.13
CA ASP A 126 -13.55 -8.64 1.27
C ASP A 126 -13.75 -7.11 1.29
N ILE A 127 -12.85 -6.37 1.94
CA ILE A 127 -12.84 -4.89 1.92
C ILE A 127 -12.56 -4.39 0.50
N MET A 128 -11.60 -4.99 -0.21
CA MET A 128 -11.31 -4.66 -1.60
C MET A 128 -12.56 -4.86 -2.45
N ASN A 129 -13.19 -6.03 -2.39
CA ASN A 129 -14.42 -6.34 -3.13
C ASN A 129 -15.57 -5.38 -2.77
N ALA A 130 -15.72 -5.01 -1.50
CA ALA A 130 -16.70 -4.02 -1.08
C ALA A 130 -16.45 -2.62 -1.67
N PHE A 131 -15.19 -2.25 -1.92
CA PHE A 131 -14.88 -0.97 -2.57
C PHE A 131 -15.20 -0.98 -4.06
N LEU A 132 -15.30 -2.15 -4.69
CA LEU A 132 -15.53 -2.32 -6.12
C LEU A 132 -17.01 -2.59 -6.48
N TYR A 133 -17.80 -3.18 -5.56
CA TYR A 133 -19.18 -3.68 -5.74
C TYR A 133 -20.16 -2.81 -6.57
N GLN A 134 -20.06 -1.49 -6.48
CA GLN A 134 -20.90 -0.57 -7.27
C GLN A 134 -20.04 0.51 -7.93
N PRO A 135 -19.39 0.19 -9.07
CA PRO A 135 -18.45 1.09 -9.69
C PRO A 135 -19.18 2.29 -10.29
N SER A 136 -18.95 3.47 -9.71
CA SER A 136 -19.28 4.77 -10.30
C SER A 136 -17.99 5.50 -10.65
N VAL A 137 -18.02 6.46 -11.59
CA VAL A 137 -16.82 7.25 -11.93
C VAL A 137 -16.19 7.89 -10.69
N LYS A 138 -17.02 8.45 -9.80
CA LYS A 138 -16.57 9.01 -8.52
C LYS A 138 -15.97 7.94 -7.60
N GLY A 139 -16.61 6.77 -7.51
CA GLY A 139 -16.12 5.64 -6.74
C GLY A 139 -14.78 5.10 -7.23
N THR A 140 -14.60 4.98 -8.55
CA THR A 140 -13.35 4.54 -9.16
C THR A 140 -12.23 5.55 -8.92
N ILE A 141 -12.48 6.85 -9.09
CA ILE A 141 -11.50 7.91 -8.76
C ILE A 141 -11.09 7.81 -7.28
N ALA A 142 -12.06 7.62 -6.38
CA ALA A 142 -11.78 7.43 -4.96
C ALA A 142 -10.93 6.17 -4.70
N ASN A 143 -11.20 5.06 -5.39
CA ASN A 143 -10.42 3.84 -5.26
C ASN A 143 -8.96 4.04 -5.70
N PHE A 144 -8.72 4.69 -6.84
CA PHE A 144 -7.36 5.03 -7.26
C PHE A 144 -6.65 5.94 -6.26
N LEU A 145 -7.35 6.94 -5.71
CA LEU A 145 -6.79 7.81 -4.68
C LEU A 145 -6.35 7.00 -3.44
N ILE A 146 -7.23 6.14 -2.93
CA ILE A 146 -7.05 5.44 -1.65
C ILE A 146 -6.10 4.24 -1.75
N ILE A 147 -6.14 3.50 -2.85
CA ILE A 147 -5.42 2.23 -3.01
C ILE A 147 -4.09 2.42 -3.76
N ALA A 148 -4.01 3.37 -4.70
CA ALA A 148 -2.82 3.56 -5.52
C ALA A 148 -2.04 4.83 -5.16
N ILE A 149 -2.67 6.00 -5.18
CA ILE A 149 -1.96 7.29 -5.07
C ILE A 149 -1.50 7.56 -3.65
N LEU A 150 -2.39 7.49 -2.66
CA LEU A 150 -2.05 7.81 -1.27
C LEU A 150 -1.01 6.85 -0.69
N PRO A 151 -1.10 5.52 -0.88
CA PRO A 151 -0.05 4.59 -0.45
C PRO A 151 1.28 4.88 -1.13
N ALA A 152 1.29 5.06 -2.47
CA ALA A 152 2.52 5.34 -3.20
C ALA A 152 3.22 6.62 -2.71
N LEU A 153 2.48 7.68 -2.40
CA LEU A 153 3.07 8.91 -1.87
C LEU A 153 3.51 8.77 -0.40
N GLY A 154 2.64 8.22 0.44
CA GLY A 154 2.86 8.16 1.89
C GLY A 154 3.90 7.13 2.28
N GLU A 155 3.76 5.91 1.79
CA GLU A 155 4.65 4.82 2.17
C GLU A 155 6.06 5.08 1.63
N GLU A 156 6.20 5.51 0.37
CA GLU A 156 7.54 5.84 -0.16
C GLU A 156 8.20 7.02 0.58
N LEU A 157 7.42 8.01 1.04
CA LEU A 157 7.95 9.08 1.90
C LEU A 157 8.57 8.51 3.19
N ILE A 158 7.88 7.60 3.87
CA ILE A 158 8.36 6.98 5.11
C ILE A 158 9.53 6.04 4.84
N PHE A 159 9.35 5.08 3.94
CA PHE A 159 10.31 4.00 3.75
C PHE A 159 11.55 4.47 2.99
N ARG A 160 11.40 5.24 1.90
CA ARG A 160 12.52 5.63 1.02
C ARG A 160 12.98 7.06 1.32
N GLY A 161 12.07 7.95 1.68
CA GLY A 161 12.41 9.32 2.04
C GLY A 161 13.10 9.45 3.39
N ILE A 162 12.75 8.60 4.36
CA ILE A 162 13.21 8.69 5.75
C ILE A 162 14.00 7.44 6.18
N LEU A 163 13.37 6.27 6.19
CA LEU A 163 13.91 5.08 6.86
C LEU A 163 15.15 4.51 6.16
N GLN A 164 15.11 4.29 4.86
CA GLN A 164 16.24 3.76 4.10
C GLN A 164 17.49 4.66 4.19
N PRO A 165 17.42 5.99 4.03
CA PRO A 165 18.54 6.89 4.28
C PRO A 165 19.08 6.81 5.71
N LEU A 166 18.20 6.81 6.71
CA LEU A 166 18.59 6.73 8.12
C LEU A 166 19.35 5.43 8.42
N LEU A 167 18.84 4.28 7.94
CA LEU A 167 19.51 2.99 8.07
C LEU A 167 20.84 2.98 7.32
N SER A 168 20.92 3.64 6.15
CA SER A 168 22.15 3.72 5.38
C SER A 168 23.24 4.53 6.07
N GLU A 169 22.86 5.59 6.79
CA GLU A 169 23.79 6.36 7.62
C GLU A 169 24.29 5.55 8.81
N TRP A 170 23.39 4.81 9.47
CA TRP A 170 23.72 4.01 10.65
C TRP A 170 24.60 2.79 10.32
N TRP A 171 24.24 2.03 9.28
CA TRP A 171 24.87 0.74 8.97
C TRP A 171 25.99 0.88 7.94
N LYS A 172 26.11 2.05 7.29
CA LYS A 172 27.07 2.34 6.22
C LYS A 172 27.04 1.31 5.08
N ASN A 173 25.89 0.67 4.88
CA ASN A 173 25.68 -0.34 3.86
C ASN A 173 24.30 -0.16 3.22
N ILE A 174 24.31 0.28 1.95
CA ILE A 174 23.08 0.57 1.22
C ILE A 174 22.24 -0.68 0.96
N HIS A 175 22.86 -1.81 0.62
CA HIS A 175 22.15 -3.05 0.28
C HIS A 175 21.40 -3.60 1.50
N LEU A 176 22.05 -3.54 2.66
CA LEU A 176 21.44 -3.96 3.91
C LEU A 176 20.31 -3.01 4.35
N SER A 177 20.48 -1.71 4.10
CA SER A 177 19.43 -0.72 4.35
C SER A 177 18.21 -0.92 3.47
N ILE A 178 18.42 -1.23 2.17
CA ILE A 178 17.35 -1.58 1.23
C ILE A 178 16.62 -2.84 1.71
N LEU A 179 17.37 -3.89 2.07
CA LEU A 179 16.79 -5.16 2.51
C LEU A 179 15.92 -4.99 3.76
N ILE A 180 16.44 -4.31 4.78
CA ILE A 180 15.70 -4.10 6.05
C ILE A 180 14.48 -3.22 5.82
N THR A 181 14.62 -2.14 5.05
CA THR A 181 13.49 -1.28 4.69
C THR A 181 12.40 -2.08 3.96
N ALA A 182 12.79 -2.96 3.03
CA ALA A 182 11.85 -3.79 2.29
C ALA A 182 11.16 -4.85 3.16
N VAL A 183 11.87 -5.44 4.13
CA VAL A 183 11.28 -6.34 5.13
C VAL A 183 10.25 -5.59 5.97
N LEU A 184 10.60 -4.41 6.50
CA LEU A 184 9.70 -3.60 7.31
C LEU A 184 8.48 -3.11 6.50
N PHE A 185 8.69 -2.72 5.24
CA PHE A 185 7.62 -2.37 4.30
C PHE A 185 6.62 -3.53 4.13
N SER A 186 7.13 -4.75 3.92
CA SER A 186 6.29 -5.92 3.75
C SER A 186 5.56 -6.33 5.04
N LEU A 187 6.26 -6.33 6.19
CA LEU A 187 5.67 -6.66 7.49
C LEU A 187 4.55 -5.72 7.91
N MET A 188 4.65 -4.43 7.57
CA MET A 188 3.66 -3.42 7.94
C MET A 188 2.26 -3.66 7.36
N HIS A 189 2.15 -4.53 6.37
CA HIS A 189 0.87 -4.91 5.78
C HIS A 189 0.15 -6.05 6.51
N LEU A 190 0.80 -6.73 7.46
CA LEU A 190 0.21 -7.80 8.28
C LEU A 190 -0.40 -8.97 7.49
N ASP A 191 0.00 -9.16 6.23
CA ASP A 191 -0.42 -10.29 5.39
C ASP A 191 0.81 -11.11 5.00
N ILE A 192 0.96 -12.26 5.67
CA ILE A 192 2.08 -13.17 5.46
C ILE A 192 2.07 -13.79 4.06
N PHE A 193 0.88 -14.00 3.48
CA PHE A 193 0.71 -14.67 2.20
C PHE A 193 1.10 -13.79 1.02
N GLY A 194 1.11 -12.46 1.20
CA GLY A 194 1.77 -11.56 0.26
C GLY A 194 3.10 -10.98 0.76
N PHE A 195 3.71 -11.54 1.81
CA PHE A 195 4.96 -11.02 2.36
C PHE A 195 6.14 -11.10 1.38
N ILE A 196 6.39 -12.27 0.79
CA ILE A 196 7.52 -12.47 -0.12
C ILE A 196 7.41 -11.63 -1.41
N PRO A 197 6.26 -11.57 -2.11
CA PRO A 197 6.15 -10.72 -3.29
C PRO A 197 6.32 -9.23 -2.94
N ARG A 198 5.75 -8.76 -1.81
CA ARG A 198 5.95 -7.37 -1.34
C ARG A 198 7.38 -7.08 -0.91
N LEU A 199 8.09 -8.05 -0.35
CA LEU A 199 9.52 -7.92 -0.06
C LEU A 199 10.31 -7.69 -1.35
N GLY A 200 10.06 -8.48 -2.39
CA GLY A 200 10.69 -8.32 -3.70
C GLY A 200 10.43 -6.94 -4.31
N LEU A 201 9.18 -6.49 -4.33
CA LEU A 201 8.80 -5.13 -4.72
C LEU A 201 9.51 -4.07 -3.86
N GLY A 202 9.58 -4.29 -2.56
CA GLY A 202 10.21 -3.38 -1.63
C GLY A 202 11.70 -3.19 -1.90
N ILE A 203 12.41 -4.27 -2.25
CA ILE A 203 13.81 -4.26 -2.68
C ILE A 203 13.94 -3.50 -4.01
N MET A 204 13.07 -3.78 -4.98
CA MET A 204 13.05 -3.12 -6.28
C MET A 204 12.87 -1.60 -6.14
N PHE A 205 11.89 -1.15 -5.35
CA PHE A 205 11.68 0.28 -5.07
C PHE A 205 12.88 0.92 -4.36
N GLY A 206 13.52 0.19 -3.43
CA GLY A 206 14.71 0.66 -2.73
C GLY A 206 15.90 0.91 -3.68
N TYR A 207 16.09 0.05 -4.70
CA TYR A 207 17.11 0.26 -5.73
C TYR A 207 16.73 1.35 -6.74
N LEU A 208 15.43 1.48 -7.10
CA LEU A 208 14.96 2.60 -7.91
C LEU A 208 15.25 3.95 -7.24
N TYR A 209 15.02 4.04 -5.94
CA TYR A 209 15.39 5.22 -5.16
C TYR A 209 16.91 5.46 -5.16
N TYR A 210 17.69 4.43 -4.87
CA TYR A 210 19.15 4.54 -4.75
C TYR A 210 19.82 4.98 -6.05
N PHE A 211 19.57 4.29 -7.17
CA PHE A 211 20.18 4.63 -8.46
C PHE A 211 19.53 5.85 -9.11
N GLY A 212 18.24 6.04 -8.87
CA GLY A 212 17.47 7.13 -9.44
C GLY A 212 17.71 8.49 -8.79
N ALA A 213 18.17 8.50 -7.53
CA ALA A 213 18.38 9.69 -6.71
C ALA A 213 17.14 10.62 -6.64
N THR A 214 15.94 10.07 -6.80
CA THR A 214 14.67 10.78 -6.69
C THR A 214 13.60 9.88 -6.10
N LEU A 215 12.78 10.44 -5.20
CA LEU A 215 11.66 9.73 -4.59
C LEU A 215 10.53 9.48 -5.61
N TRP A 216 10.47 10.25 -6.69
CA TRP A 216 9.42 10.13 -7.69
C TRP A 216 9.49 8.83 -8.50
N LEU A 217 10.67 8.19 -8.58
CA LEU A 217 10.81 6.89 -9.26
C LEU A 217 10.13 5.74 -8.52
N PRO A 218 10.44 5.47 -7.23
CA PRO A 218 9.71 4.46 -6.48
C PRO A 218 8.24 4.82 -6.30
N ILE A 219 7.87 6.12 -6.15
CA ILE A 219 6.46 6.55 -6.12
C ILE A 219 5.74 6.13 -7.41
N LEU A 220 6.33 6.39 -8.58
CA LEU A 220 5.75 6.00 -9.87
C LEU A 220 5.61 4.48 -9.97
N ALA A 221 6.65 3.73 -9.60
CA ALA A 221 6.62 2.27 -9.65
C ALA A 221 5.56 1.67 -8.72
N HIS A 222 5.46 2.17 -7.48
CA HIS A 222 4.46 1.75 -6.51
C HIS A 222 3.05 2.12 -6.99
N PHE A 223 2.82 3.35 -7.46
CA PHE A 223 1.55 3.77 -8.02
C PHE A 223 1.10 2.86 -9.19
N LEU A 224 2.02 2.55 -10.12
CA LEU A 224 1.73 1.67 -11.25
C LEU A 224 1.42 0.25 -10.80
N ASN A 225 2.18 -0.30 -9.86
CA ASN A 225 1.94 -1.61 -9.28
C ASN A 225 0.52 -1.70 -8.68
N ASN A 226 0.15 -0.76 -7.82
CA ASN A 226 -1.15 -0.76 -7.16
C ASN A 226 -2.29 -0.45 -8.14
N SER A 227 -2.03 0.38 -9.15
CA SER A 227 -3.00 0.66 -10.22
C SER A 227 -3.28 -0.60 -11.05
N LEU A 228 -2.26 -1.36 -11.41
CA LEU A 228 -2.44 -2.62 -12.13
C LEU A 228 -3.18 -3.65 -11.29
N ALA A 229 -2.85 -3.78 -10.01
CA ALA A 229 -3.58 -4.66 -9.09
C ALA A 229 -5.06 -4.25 -8.99
N LEU A 230 -5.35 -2.96 -8.82
CA LEU A 230 -6.72 -2.43 -8.77
C LEU A 230 -7.48 -2.70 -10.07
N VAL A 231 -6.85 -2.47 -11.23
CA VAL A 231 -7.46 -2.77 -12.54
C VAL A 231 -7.72 -4.26 -12.69
N ALA A 232 -6.79 -5.12 -12.28
CA ALA A 232 -6.99 -6.57 -12.30
C ALA A 232 -8.18 -6.99 -11.43
N SER A 233 -8.32 -6.43 -10.22
CA SER A 233 -9.48 -6.68 -9.35
C SER A 233 -10.80 -6.24 -9.98
N PHE A 234 -10.84 -5.07 -10.63
CA PHE A 234 -12.03 -4.60 -11.36
C PHE A 234 -12.43 -5.54 -12.52
N LEU A 235 -11.44 -6.14 -13.21
CA LEU A 235 -11.71 -7.07 -14.31
C LEU A 235 -12.19 -8.43 -13.79
N SER A 236 -11.64 -8.91 -12.68
CA SER A 236 -12.03 -10.14 -12.00
C SER A 236 -13.48 -10.07 -11.49
N GLU A 237 -13.84 -8.97 -10.79
CA GLU A 237 -15.19 -8.76 -10.27
C GLU A 237 -16.25 -8.73 -11.39
N LYS A 238 -15.93 -8.15 -12.56
CA LYS A 238 -16.83 -8.14 -13.72
C LYS A 238 -16.89 -9.48 -14.47
N HIS A 239 -16.23 -10.52 -13.98
CA HIS A 239 -16.04 -11.81 -14.66
C HIS A 239 -15.43 -11.70 -16.07
N LEU A 240 -14.71 -10.61 -16.37
CA LEU A 240 -14.11 -10.39 -17.68
C LEU A 240 -12.77 -11.11 -17.84
N THR A 241 -12.17 -11.54 -16.74
CA THR A 241 -10.95 -12.35 -16.73
C THR A 241 -11.00 -13.36 -15.59
N ASN A 242 -11.05 -14.65 -15.91
CA ASN A 242 -10.68 -15.73 -14.98
C ASN A 242 -9.15 -15.76 -14.90
N ILE A 243 -8.55 -14.78 -14.23
CA ILE A 243 -7.13 -14.85 -13.87
C ILE A 243 -7.11 -15.37 -12.43
N PRO A 244 -6.61 -16.59 -12.19
CA PRO A 244 -6.48 -17.16 -10.86
C PRO A 244 -5.54 -16.33 -9.97
#